data_AF-A0A2V7X9R6-F1
#
_entry.id   AF-A0A2V7X9R6-F1
#
_cell.length_a   1.000
_cell.length_b   1.000
_cell.length_c   1.000
_cell.angle_alpha   90.00
_cell.angle_beta   90.00
_cell.angle_gamma   90.00
#
_symmetry.space_group_name_H-M   'P 1'
#
loop_
_entity.id
_entity.type
_entity.pdbx_description
1 polymer ?
#
loop_
_entity_poly.entity_id
_entity_poly.type
_entity_poly.pdbx_seq_one_letter_code
_entity_poly.pdbx_strand_id
1 'polypeptide(L)'
;NPQFRTKLAPLIQQVKSLGLEGVVAKRSKSIYIPGKESDAWQKHRFNLEGEFVIGGYVAHGSNFSSIIVGEYRGKDLYYVKRVAGGFTPHLREQVFRELKPLITGKCPFVNLPEPNRSGHGLTAEKMKECAWVKPERRCELEFVERTQSGRLRHAVFRRMVS
;
A
#
# COMPACT_ATOMS: atom_id res chain seq x y z
N ASN A 1 -14.69 -19.95 -28.97
CA ASN A 1 -14.54 -19.03 -27.81
C ASN A 1 -15.70 -18.07 -27.75
N PRO A 2 -16.45 -18.01 -26.64
CA PRO A 2 -17.52 -17.04 -26.48
C PRO A 2 -16.94 -15.61 -26.58
N GLN A 3 -17.55 -14.79 -27.42
CA GLN A 3 -17.23 -13.37 -27.53
C GLN A 3 -18.29 -12.59 -26.75
N PHE A 4 -17.90 -12.00 -25.63
CA PHE A 4 -18.78 -11.13 -24.86
C PHE A 4 -18.76 -9.73 -25.47
N ARG A 5 -19.82 -9.35 -26.19
CA ARG A 5 -19.99 -7.97 -26.67
C ARG A 5 -20.64 -7.13 -25.56
N THR A 6 -19.81 -6.66 -24.64
CA THR A 6 -20.24 -5.75 -23.56
C THR A 6 -19.33 -4.54 -23.51
N LYS A 7 -19.87 -3.43 -23.01
CA LYS A 7 -19.07 -2.25 -22.70
C LYS A 7 -18.22 -2.54 -21.45
N LEU A 8 -17.06 -1.89 -21.35
CA LEU A 8 -16.12 -2.14 -20.26
C LEU A 8 -16.69 -1.84 -18.88
N ALA A 9 -17.43 -0.73 -18.72
CA ALA A 9 -17.95 -0.33 -17.41
C ALA A 9 -18.95 -1.34 -16.80
N PRO A 10 -19.98 -1.82 -17.52
CA PRO A 10 -20.85 -2.90 -17.03
C PRO A 10 -20.09 -4.19 -16.72
N LEU A 11 -19.12 -4.57 -17.55
CA LEU A 11 -18.28 -5.75 -17.28
C LEU A 11 -17.52 -5.59 -15.96
N ILE A 12 -16.88 -4.44 -15.74
CA ILE A 12 -16.16 -4.16 -14.50
C ILE A 12 -17.09 -4.27 -13.29
N GLN A 13 -18.29 -3.68 -13.35
CA GLN A 13 -19.24 -3.76 -12.25
C GLN A 13 -19.64 -5.20 -11.93
N GLN A 14 -19.89 -6.01 -12.96
CA GLN A 14 -20.27 -7.41 -12.78
C GLN A 14 -19.12 -8.28 -12.27
N VAL A 15 -17.89 -8.05 -12.74
CA VAL A 15 -16.70 -8.76 -12.23
C VAL A 15 -16.44 -8.38 -10.77
N LYS A 16 -16.66 -7.10 -10.38
CA LYS A 16 -16.64 -6.67 -8.99
C LYS A 16 -17.72 -7.34 -8.14
N SER A 17 -18.97 -7.43 -8.62
CA SER A 17 -20.06 -8.07 -7.87
C SER A 17 -19.86 -9.57 -7.68
N LEU A 18 -19.07 -10.21 -8.56
CA LEU A 18 -18.66 -11.61 -8.43
C LEU A 18 -17.47 -11.81 -7.47
N GLY A 19 -16.91 -10.73 -6.89
CA GLY A 19 -15.77 -10.81 -5.97
C GLY A 19 -14.44 -11.22 -6.62
N LEU A 20 -14.32 -11.06 -7.94
CA LEU A 20 -13.10 -11.42 -8.68
C LEU A 20 -12.03 -10.32 -8.55
N GLU A 21 -10.74 -10.71 -8.54
CA GLU A 21 -9.58 -9.80 -8.34
C GLU A 21 -9.49 -8.68 -9.40
N GLY A 22 -9.99 -8.93 -10.61
CA GLY A 22 -9.87 -8.01 -11.72
C GLY A 22 -10.14 -8.65 -13.08
N VAL A 23 -9.70 -7.96 -14.13
CA VAL A 23 -9.83 -8.41 -15.51
C VAL A 23 -8.47 -8.44 -16.20
N VAL A 24 -8.30 -9.40 -17.13
CA VAL A 24 -7.14 -9.44 -18.04
C VAL A 24 -7.66 -9.25 -19.46
N ALA A 25 -7.31 -8.12 -20.08
CA ALA A 25 -7.59 -7.86 -21.48
C ALA A 25 -6.48 -8.46 -22.34
N LYS A 26 -6.86 -9.24 -23.36
CA LYS A 26 -5.93 -9.84 -24.33
C LYS A 26 -6.25 -9.32 -25.72
N ARG A 27 -5.25 -8.85 -26.47
CA ARG A 27 -5.45 -8.49 -27.89
C ARG A 27 -5.84 -9.75 -28.67
N SER A 28 -6.96 -9.68 -29.39
CA SER A 28 -7.52 -10.86 -30.08
C SER A 28 -6.58 -11.50 -31.08
N LYS A 29 -5.69 -10.71 -31.70
CA LYS A 29 -4.70 -11.16 -32.70
C LYS A 29 -3.29 -11.36 -32.14
N SER A 30 -3.09 -11.30 -30.82
CA SER A 30 -1.75 -11.53 -30.25
C SER A 30 -1.38 -13.00 -30.23
N ILE A 31 -0.14 -13.30 -30.57
CA ILE A 31 0.46 -14.61 -30.34
C ILE A 31 0.89 -14.74 -28.87
N TYR A 32 0.86 -15.97 -28.34
CA TYR A 32 1.43 -16.26 -27.04
C TYR A 32 2.96 -16.31 -27.14
N ILE A 33 3.66 -15.58 -26.27
CA ILE A 33 5.12 -15.54 -26.25
C ILE A 33 5.60 -16.04 -24.88
N PRO A 34 6.08 -17.29 -24.78
CA PRO A 34 6.54 -17.86 -23.52
C PRO A 34 7.66 -17.02 -22.88
N GLY A 35 7.56 -16.77 -21.57
CA GLY A 35 8.60 -16.12 -20.78
C GLY A 35 8.78 -14.61 -21.00
N LYS A 36 7.92 -13.96 -21.81
CA LYS A 36 7.99 -12.51 -22.05
C LYS A 36 6.75 -11.79 -21.53
N GLU A 37 6.98 -10.63 -20.93
CA GLU A 37 5.93 -9.64 -20.73
C GLU A 37 5.59 -8.99 -22.08
N SER A 38 4.30 -8.81 -22.37
CA SER A 38 3.80 -8.21 -23.61
C SER A 38 2.67 -7.23 -23.30
N ASP A 39 2.65 -6.10 -24.01
CA ASP A 39 1.57 -5.11 -23.98
C ASP A 39 0.24 -5.63 -24.53
N ALA A 40 0.27 -6.81 -25.17
CA ALA A 40 -0.92 -7.50 -25.65
C ALA A 40 -1.83 -8.00 -24.53
N TRP A 41 -1.29 -8.16 -23.32
CA TRP A 41 -2.02 -8.63 -22.14
C TRP A 41 -1.97 -7.55 -21.07
N GLN A 42 -3.12 -6.95 -20.75
CA GLN A 42 -3.22 -5.89 -19.76
C GLN A 42 -4.06 -6.36 -18.58
N LYS A 43 -3.47 -6.34 -17.38
CA LYS A 43 -4.15 -6.67 -16.12
C LYS A 43 -4.70 -5.40 -15.50
N HIS A 44 -5.98 -5.41 -15.16
CA HIS A 44 -6.62 -4.38 -14.36
C HIS A 44 -7.17 -5.01 -13.09
N ARG A 45 -6.63 -4.64 -11.93
CA ARG A 45 -7.05 -5.16 -10.62
C ARG A 45 -8.03 -4.21 -9.96
N PHE A 46 -8.98 -4.77 -9.23
CA PHE A 46 -9.85 -4.04 -8.33
C PHE A 46 -9.23 -4.03 -6.94
N ASN A 47 -8.37 -3.05 -6.71
CA ASN A 47 -7.77 -2.86 -5.40
C ASN A 47 -8.79 -2.24 -4.44
N LEU A 48 -8.57 -2.47 -3.15
CA LEU A 48 -9.27 -1.84 -2.05
C LEU A 48 -8.57 -0.52 -1.70
N GLU A 49 -9.34 0.42 -1.16
CA GLU A 49 -8.84 1.69 -0.65
C GLU A 49 -9.16 1.79 0.83
N GLY A 50 -8.33 2.50 1.59
CA GLY A 50 -8.58 2.75 3.01
C GLY A 50 -7.73 3.88 3.57
N GLU A 51 -8.21 4.47 4.65
CA GLU A 51 -7.49 5.47 5.42
C GLU A 51 -6.69 4.83 6.56
N PHE A 52 -5.48 5.31 6.76
CA PHE A 52 -4.53 4.81 7.75
C PHE A 52 -3.81 5.96 8.43
N VAL A 53 -3.33 5.71 9.64
CA VAL A 53 -2.58 6.69 10.45
C VAL A 53 -1.08 6.47 10.25
N ILE A 54 -0.34 7.54 10.01
CA ILE A 54 1.11 7.49 9.92
C ILE A 54 1.70 7.60 11.33
N GLY A 55 2.48 6.60 11.73
CA GLY A 55 3.16 6.57 13.03
C GLY A 55 4.68 6.61 12.95
N GLY A 56 5.25 6.59 11.74
CA GLY A 56 6.68 6.77 11.54
C GLY A 56 7.09 6.69 10.07
N TYR A 57 8.39 6.78 9.82
CA TYR A 57 9.01 6.54 8.53
C TYR A 57 10.41 5.97 8.70
N VAL A 58 10.92 5.27 7.69
CA VAL A 58 12.32 4.82 7.64
C VAL A 58 13.14 5.90 6.95
N ALA A 59 14.11 6.48 7.66
CA ALA A 59 14.94 7.57 7.12
C ALA A 59 15.81 7.08 5.95
N HIS A 60 16.05 7.97 4.98
CA HIS A 60 16.96 7.71 3.86
C HIS A 60 17.49 9.03 3.29
N GLY A 61 18.75 9.34 3.61
CA GLY A 61 19.36 10.62 3.26
C GLY A 61 18.61 11.80 3.89
N SER A 62 18.24 12.79 3.08
CA SER A 62 17.46 13.97 3.50
C SER A 62 15.94 13.76 3.52
N ASN A 63 15.46 12.54 3.26
CA ASN A 63 14.04 12.20 3.18
C ASN A 63 13.77 10.81 3.80
N PHE A 64 12.74 10.10 3.37
CA PHE A 64 12.40 8.75 3.81
C PHE A 64 12.42 7.75 2.65
N SER A 65 12.65 6.47 2.95
CA SER A 65 12.48 5.36 2.00
C SER A 65 11.04 4.83 1.99
N SER A 66 10.42 4.75 3.17
CA SER A 66 9.07 4.24 3.37
C SER A 66 8.38 4.88 4.58
N ILE A 67 7.06 4.98 4.56
CA ILE A 67 6.24 5.33 5.73
C ILE A 67 5.79 4.08 6.48
N ILE A 68 5.50 4.24 7.76
CA ILE A 68 5.03 3.20 8.66
C ILE A 68 3.62 3.59 9.09
N VAL A 69 2.65 2.77 8.70
CA VAL A 69 1.23 3.06 8.91
C VAL A 69 0.57 2.04 9.84
N GLY A 70 -0.49 2.49 10.49
CA GLY A 70 -1.36 1.68 11.33
C GLY A 70 -2.81 2.12 11.30
N GLU A 71 -3.58 1.46 12.16
CA GLU A 71 -4.99 1.74 12.40
C GLU A 71 -5.26 1.70 13.89
N TYR A 72 -6.20 2.53 14.36
CA TYR A 72 -6.63 2.47 15.74
C TYR A 72 -7.57 1.29 15.98
N ARG A 73 -7.33 0.56 17.06
CA ARG A 73 -8.28 -0.41 17.63
C ARG A 73 -8.54 0.01 19.06
N GLY A 74 -9.68 0.69 19.26
CA GLY A 74 -9.91 1.46 20.49
C GLY A 74 -8.89 2.60 20.58
N LYS A 75 -8.14 2.66 21.69
CA LYS A 75 -7.12 3.68 21.94
C LYS A 75 -5.73 3.34 21.39
N ASP A 76 -5.52 2.09 21.00
CA ASP A 76 -4.20 1.58 20.66
C ASP A 76 -3.98 1.59 19.15
N LEU A 77 -2.81 2.08 18.73
CA LEU A 77 -2.44 2.13 17.32
C LEU A 77 -1.73 0.82 16.94
N TYR A 78 -2.31 0.07 16.00
CA TYR A 78 -1.74 -1.17 15.50
C TYR A 78 -1.06 -0.93 14.16
N TYR A 79 0.23 -1.27 14.05
CA TYR A 79 0.93 -1.28 12.78
C TYR A 79 0.25 -2.25 11.82
N VAL A 80 0.07 -1.82 10.57
CA VAL A 80 -0.52 -2.63 9.49
C VAL A 80 0.43 -2.82 8.31
N LYS A 81 1.28 -1.82 8.01
CA LYS A 81 2.16 -1.90 6.84
C LYS A 81 3.27 -0.84 6.83
N ARG A 82 4.44 -1.24 6.36
CA ARG A 82 5.47 -0.34 5.84
C ARG A 82 5.28 -0.16 4.34
N VAL A 83 5.13 1.09 3.89
CA VAL A 83 4.75 1.45 2.51
C VAL A 83 5.86 2.25 1.85
N ALA A 84 6.45 1.70 0.79
CA ALA A 84 7.54 2.33 0.03
C ALA A 84 7.10 2.85 -1.36
N GLY A 85 5.99 2.32 -1.89
CA GLY A 85 5.48 2.64 -3.23
C GLY A 85 4.38 3.71 -3.21
N GLY A 86 4.14 4.33 -4.37
CA GLY A 86 3.10 5.37 -4.55
C GLY A 86 3.58 6.81 -4.31
N PHE A 87 4.88 7.02 -4.09
CA PHE A 87 5.44 8.37 -3.89
C PHE A 87 6.14 8.88 -5.15
N THR A 88 5.54 9.86 -5.81
CA THR A 88 6.29 10.74 -6.73
C THR A 88 7.26 11.61 -5.93
N PRO A 89 8.31 12.19 -6.55
CA PRO A 89 9.24 13.08 -5.84
C PRO A 89 8.52 14.20 -5.07
N HIS A 90 7.54 14.85 -5.72
CA HIS A 90 6.72 15.89 -5.12
C HIS A 90 5.93 15.40 -3.89
N LEU A 91 5.24 14.26 -4.01
CA LEU A 91 4.48 13.68 -2.88
C LEU A 91 5.40 13.29 -1.73
N ARG A 92 6.59 12.77 -2.03
CA ARG A 92 7.58 12.40 -1.00
C ARG A 92 8.01 13.61 -0.19
N GLU A 93 8.30 14.73 -0.85
CA GLU A 93 8.64 15.99 -0.18
C GLU A 93 7.48 16.57 0.60
N GLN A 94 6.25 16.52 0.07
CA GLN A 94 5.06 16.97 0.80
C GLN A 94 4.87 16.17 2.09
N VAL A 95 4.84 14.85 2.00
CA VAL A 95 4.67 13.96 3.15
C VAL A 95 5.77 14.20 4.17
N PHE A 96 7.03 14.30 3.73
CA PHE A 96 8.14 14.54 4.65
C PHE A 96 8.01 15.88 5.39
N ARG A 97 7.60 16.95 4.71
CA ARG A 97 7.36 18.26 5.35
C ARG A 97 6.26 18.20 6.41
N GLU A 98 5.18 17.45 6.15
CA GLU A 98 4.08 17.29 7.10
C GLU A 98 4.44 16.43 8.33
N LEU A 99 5.34 15.46 8.15
CA LEU A 99 5.76 14.54 9.22
C LEU A 99 6.90 15.07 10.08
N LYS A 100 7.80 15.88 9.53
CA LYS A 100 8.97 16.44 10.25
C LYS A 100 8.64 17.12 11.59
N PRO A 101 7.58 17.96 11.72
CA PRO A 101 7.27 18.60 13.00
C PRO A 101 6.67 17.64 14.04
N LEU A 102 6.30 16.43 13.63
CA LEU A 102 5.64 15.43 14.49
C LEU A 102 6.62 14.40 15.05
N ILE A 103 7.92 14.51 14.76
CA ILE A 103 8.93 13.54 15.21
C ILE A 103 8.88 13.39 16.73
N THR A 104 8.95 12.14 17.19
CA THR A 104 8.97 11.76 18.60
C THR A 104 9.96 10.62 18.82
N GLY A 105 10.44 10.48 20.06
CA GLY A 105 11.39 9.43 20.43
C GLY A 105 10.76 8.05 20.65
N LYS A 106 9.42 7.96 20.74
CA LYS A 106 8.72 6.72 21.10
C LYS A 106 7.92 6.16 19.92
N CYS A 107 8.05 4.85 19.69
CA CYS A 107 7.19 4.12 18.76
C CYS A 107 5.72 4.19 19.22
N PRO A 108 4.77 4.63 18.36
CA PRO A 108 3.36 4.71 18.73
C PRO A 108 2.62 3.38 18.59
N PHE A 109 3.22 2.35 17.98
CA PHE A 109 2.56 1.09 17.68
C PHE A 109 2.67 0.07 18.81
N VAL A 110 1.56 -0.57 19.18
CA VAL A 110 1.52 -1.54 20.28
C VAL A 110 1.93 -2.97 19.89
N ASN A 111 1.95 -3.28 18.59
CA ASN A 111 2.20 -4.62 18.05
C ASN A 111 3.52 -4.72 17.25
N LEU A 112 4.46 -3.80 17.51
CA LEU A 112 5.84 -3.85 17.03
C LEU A 112 6.78 -4.18 18.19
N PRO A 113 7.91 -4.85 17.95
CA PRO A 113 8.45 -5.32 16.66
C PRO A 113 7.71 -6.52 16.05
N GLU A 114 7.86 -6.75 14.75
CA GLU A 114 7.34 -7.95 14.06
C GLU A 114 8.45 -8.94 13.66
N PRO A 115 8.17 -10.26 13.66
CA PRO A 115 9.14 -11.28 13.26
C PRO A 115 9.51 -11.17 11.78
N ASN A 116 10.78 -11.46 11.45
CA ASN A 116 11.31 -11.35 10.08
C ASN A 116 10.93 -12.54 9.16
N ARG A 117 9.64 -12.85 9.02
CA ARG A 117 9.20 -14.02 8.23
C ARG A 117 9.39 -13.85 6.71
N SER A 118 9.49 -12.61 6.23
CA SER A 118 9.48 -12.27 4.81
C SER A 118 10.66 -11.40 4.37
N GLY A 119 11.70 -11.23 5.20
CA GLY A 119 12.82 -10.33 4.94
C GLY A 119 12.50 -8.83 5.03
N HIS A 120 11.21 -8.46 5.04
CA HIS A 120 10.75 -7.07 5.01
C HIS A 120 10.08 -6.60 6.29
N GLY A 121 10.01 -7.45 7.32
CA GLY A 121 9.37 -7.11 8.59
C GLY A 121 10.10 -5.99 9.33
N LEU A 122 9.38 -5.20 10.12
CA LEU A 122 9.93 -4.25 11.09
C LEU A 122 10.42 -4.96 12.36
N THR A 123 11.62 -5.53 12.30
CA THR A 123 12.31 -6.13 13.45
C THR A 123 12.82 -5.05 14.40
N ALA A 124 13.25 -5.46 15.60
CA ALA A 124 13.85 -4.56 16.58
C ALA A 124 15.07 -3.80 16.01
N GLU A 125 15.87 -4.45 15.16
CA GLU A 125 17.02 -3.85 14.48
C GLU A 125 16.57 -2.77 13.48
N LYS A 126 15.62 -3.09 12.60
CA LYS A 126 15.09 -2.12 11.62
C LYS A 126 14.37 -0.95 12.27
N MET A 127 13.77 -1.16 13.43
CA MET A 127 13.15 -0.08 14.20
C MET A 127 14.16 0.99 14.64
N LYS A 128 15.46 0.68 14.71
CA LYS A 128 16.52 1.67 14.99
C LYS A 128 16.74 2.64 13.83
N GLU A 129 16.37 2.26 12.61
CA GLU A 129 16.43 3.10 11.41
C GLU A 129 15.16 3.96 11.22
N CYS A 130 14.17 3.76 12.09
CA CYS A 130 12.87 4.43 12.00
C CYS A 130 12.88 5.75 12.78
N ALA A 131 12.34 6.80 12.17
CA ALA A 131 11.93 8.00 12.86
C ALA A 131 10.43 7.89 13.17
N TRP A 132 10.09 7.91 14.46
CA TRP A 132 8.71 7.83 14.92
C TRP A 132 8.06 9.20 14.90
N VAL A 133 6.75 9.24 14.63
CA VAL A 133 5.98 10.48 14.65
C VAL A 133 4.75 10.34 15.52
N LYS A 134 4.25 11.47 16.04
CA LYS A 134 2.94 11.54 16.68
C LYS A 134 1.87 11.12 15.65
N PRO A 135 0.93 10.23 16.03
CA PRO A 135 -0.05 9.66 15.12
C PRO A 135 -1.22 10.61 14.83
N GLU A 136 -0.89 11.78 14.26
CA GLU A 136 -1.82 12.89 13.98
C GLU A 136 -2.17 12.98 12.50
N ARG A 137 -1.29 12.48 11.61
CA ARG A 137 -1.51 12.51 10.16
C ARG A 137 -2.08 11.21 9.64
N ARG A 138 -3.04 11.34 8.72
CA ARG A 138 -3.66 10.22 8.02
C ARG A 138 -3.29 10.23 6.54
N CYS A 139 -3.27 9.05 5.94
CA CYS A 139 -3.09 8.88 4.51
C CYS A 139 -4.07 7.86 3.95
N GLU A 140 -4.35 7.99 2.66
CA GLU A 140 -5.10 7.02 1.90
C GLU A 140 -4.12 6.05 1.21
N LEU A 141 -4.39 4.76 1.35
CA LEU A 141 -3.64 3.69 0.70
C LEU A 141 -4.57 2.88 -0.19
N GLU A 142 -4.03 2.47 -1.33
CA GLU A 142 -4.64 1.46 -2.21
C GLU A 142 -3.89 0.13 -2.00
N PHE A 143 -4.61 -0.99 -1.83
CA PHE A 143 -4.02 -2.30 -1.52
C PHE A 143 -4.86 -3.46 -2.10
N VAL A 144 -4.24 -4.61 -2.32
CA VAL A 144 -4.92 -5.77 -2.96
C VAL A 144 -5.82 -6.50 -1.97
N GLU A 145 -5.30 -6.75 -0.78
CA GLU A 145 -6.04 -7.47 0.26
C GLU A 145 -5.55 -7.09 1.65
N ARG A 146 -6.42 -7.34 2.63
CA ARG A 146 -6.09 -7.31 4.05
C ARG A 146 -6.06 -8.74 4.58
N THR A 147 -4.93 -9.14 5.16
CA THR A 147 -4.77 -10.48 5.73
C THR A 147 -5.59 -10.63 7.02
N GLN A 148 -5.82 -11.86 7.46
CA GLN A 148 -6.46 -12.14 8.75
C GLN A 148 -5.70 -11.53 9.94
N SER A 149 -4.37 -11.39 9.83
CA SER A 149 -3.54 -10.68 10.81
C SER A 149 -3.63 -9.15 10.74
N GLY A 150 -4.46 -8.60 9.84
CA GLY A 150 -4.65 -7.16 9.65
C GLY A 150 -3.51 -6.46 8.91
N ARG A 151 -2.69 -7.19 8.12
CA ARG A 151 -1.63 -6.61 7.28
C ARG A 151 -2.14 -6.33 5.88
N LEU A 152 -1.59 -5.30 5.23
CA LEU A 152 -1.95 -4.97 3.85
C LEU A 152 -0.98 -5.62 2.84
N ARG A 153 -1.52 -6.21 1.78
CA ARG A 153 -0.71 -6.70 0.65
C ARG A 153 -0.69 -5.72 -0.51
N HIS A 154 0.51 -5.52 -1.06
CA HIS A 154 0.77 -4.62 -2.20
C HIS A 154 0.20 -3.21 -1.99
N ALA A 155 0.28 -2.70 -0.76
CA ALA A 155 -0.19 -1.36 -0.45
C ALA A 155 0.70 -0.29 -1.08
N VAL A 156 0.08 0.72 -1.68
CA VAL A 156 0.72 1.90 -2.26
C VAL A 156 0.08 3.16 -1.71
N PHE A 157 0.89 4.20 -1.52
CA PHE A 157 0.42 5.51 -1.10
C PHE A 157 -0.37 6.19 -2.21
N ARG A 158 -1.48 6.83 -1.85
CA ARG A 158 -2.30 7.63 -2.77
C ARG A 158 -2.15 9.11 -2.47
N ARG A 159 -2.49 9.52 -1.25
CA ARG A 159 -2.48 10.93 -0.83
C ARG A 159 -2.49 11.08 0.69
N MET A 160 -2.14 12.27 1.16
CA MET A 160 -2.46 12.70 2.53
C MET A 160 -3.95 12.98 2.65
N VAL A 161 -4.51 12.70 3.82
CA VAL A 161 -5.88 13.08 4.16
C VAL A 161 -5.82 14.41 4.91
N SER A 162 -6.56 15.39 4.41
CA SER A 162 -6.71 16.73 5.01
C SER A 162 -7.39 16.68 6.37
#